data_AF-A0A6N3QHM4-F1
#
_entry.id   AF-A0A6N3QHM4-F1
#
_cell.length_a   1.000
_cell.length_b   1.000
_cell.length_c   1.000
_cell.angle_alpha   90.00
_cell.angle_beta   90.00
_cell.angle_gamma   90.00
#
_symmetry.space_group_name_H-M   'P 1'
#
loop_
_entity.id
_entity.type
_entity.pdbx_description
1 polymer ?
#
loop_
_entity_poly.entity_id
_entity_poly.type
_entity_poly.pdbx_seq_one_letter_code
_entity_poly.pdbx_strand_id
1 'polypeptide(L)'
;MYGDIVMQLLRGPYPLLNANIGREQMLALYKKNEFPKGKKSTAPVVQEALRETIIAMHEGNLESQQLTSMLSVQQQRDRYMARQLLSAPVPSLLIAGGYHASKNMGVPLHMEDLATGTHPVVLMLAEKGMNITVDHADYVWFVAPDTTKR
;
A
#
# COMPACT_ATOMS: atom_id res chain seq x y z
N MET A 1 3.51 11.96 14.55
CA MET A 1 3.32 10.50 14.44
C MET A 1 4.57 9.75 13.97
N TYR A 2 5.25 10.17 12.87
CA TYR A 2 6.40 9.41 12.33
C TYR A 2 7.81 9.90 12.76
N GLY A 3 7.91 10.88 13.65
CA GLY A 3 9.19 11.54 13.97
C GLY A 3 10.27 10.57 14.46
N ASP A 4 9.96 9.79 15.49
CA ASP A 4 10.94 8.91 16.12
C ASP A 4 11.45 7.82 15.18
N ILE A 5 10.55 7.18 14.44
CA ILE A 5 10.93 6.14 13.47
C ILE A 5 11.78 6.71 12.33
N VAL A 6 11.41 7.87 11.78
CA VAL A 6 12.20 8.51 10.71
C VAL A 6 13.58 8.91 11.22
N MET A 7 13.66 9.52 12.40
CA MET A 7 14.94 9.91 13.00
C MET A 7 15.83 8.70 13.31
N GLN A 8 15.25 7.60 13.78
CA GLN A 8 15.97 6.36 13.99
C GLN A 8 16.55 5.82 12.68
N LEU A 9 15.75 5.82 11.59
CA LEU A 9 16.19 5.34 10.29
C LEU A 9 17.29 6.22 9.68
N LEU A 10 17.19 7.55 9.84
CA LEU A 10 18.21 8.51 9.35
C LEU A 10 19.57 8.38 10.05
N ARG A 11 19.59 7.91 11.30
CA ARG A 11 20.83 7.67 12.07
C ARG A 11 21.44 6.29 11.79
N GLY A 12 20.70 5.42 11.12
CA GLY A 12 21.16 4.07 10.79
C GLY A 12 22.24 4.07 9.70
N PRO A 13 23.02 2.99 9.58
CA PRO A 13 24.03 2.84 8.53
C PRO A 13 23.44 2.50 7.15
N TYR A 14 22.11 2.52 7.01
CA TYR A 14 21.36 2.12 5.81
C TYR A 14 20.65 3.33 5.19
N PRO A 15 20.46 3.34 3.85
CA PRO A 15 19.80 4.46 3.19
C PRO A 15 18.30 4.50 3.51
N LEU A 16 17.78 5.70 3.79
CA LEU A 16 16.33 5.95 3.81
C LEU A 16 15.87 6.34 2.41
N LEU A 17 15.14 5.43 1.75
CA LEU A 17 14.65 5.62 0.39
C LEU A 17 13.18 6.05 0.37
N ASN A 18 12.83 6.92 -0.58
CA ASN A 18 11.44 7.21 -0.88
C ASN A 18 10.78 5.99 -1.54
N ALA A 19 9.56 5.69 -1.12
CA ALA A 19 8.72 4.65 -1.71
C ALA A 19 7.37 5.17 -2.21
N ASN A 20 7.14 6.48 -2.33
CA ASN A 20 5.84 7.00 -2.74
C ASN A 20 5.97 8.15 -3.74
N ILE A 21 4.99 8.25 -4.64
CA ILE A 21 4.96 9.30 -5.66
C ILE A 21 4.81 10.69 -5.04
N GLY A 22 5.43 11.69 -5.69
CA GLY A 22 5.29 13.10 -5.30
C GLY A 22 3.92 13.67 -5.65
N ARG A 23 3.59 14.84 -5.09
CA ARG A 23 2.29 15.51 -5.28
C ARG A 23 1.98 15.78 -6.77
N GLU A 24 2.95 16.29 -7.51
CA GLU A 24 2.78 16.59 -8.94
C GLU A 24 2.49 15.33 -9.76
N GLN A 25 3.23 14.25 -9.50
CA GLN A 25 3.02 12.96 -10.15
C GLN A 25 1.65 12.38 -9.81
N MET A 26 1.22 12.49 -8.54
CA MET A 26 -0.11 12.07 -8.12
C MET A 26 -1.19 12.84 -8.88
N LEU A 27 -1.10 14.18 -8.96
CA LEU A 27 -2.06 15.01 -9.70
C LEU A 27 -2.09 14.67 -11.19
N ALA A 28 -0.93 14.40 -11.80
CA ALA A 28 -0.85 13.97 -13.18
C ALA A 28 -1.54 12.61 -13.40
N LEU A 29 -1.30 11.63 -12.51
CA LEU A 29 -1.93 10.31 -12.57
C LEU A 29 -3.44 10.37 -12.34
N TYR A 30 -3.89 11.21 -11.40
CA TYR A 30 -5.31 11.44 -11.14
C TYR A 30 -6.05 11.92 -12.39
N LYS A 31 -5.44 12.87 -13.12
CA LYS A 31 -5.99 13.39 -14.39
C LYS A 31 -5.93 12.36 -15.51
N LYS A 32 -4.86 11.55 -15.56
CA LYS A 32 -4.68 10.53 -16.60
C LYS A 32 -5.67 9.38 -16.46
N ASN A 33 -6.03 9.02 -15.22
CA ASN A 33 -6.98 7.95 -14.90
C ASN A 33 -6.62 6.61 -15.58
N GLU A 34 -5.33 6.25 -15.55
CA GLU A 34 -4.80 5.03 -16.16
C GLU A 34 -4.27 4.05 -15.11
N PHE A 35 -4.71 2.81 -15.21
CA PHE A 35 -4.24 1.71 -14.36
C PHE A 35 -2.85 1.22 -14.78
N PRO A 36 -2.00 0.77 -13.83
CA PRO A 36 -0.74 0.12 -14.17
C PRO A 36 -1.00 -1.19 -14.93
N LYS A 37 -0.08 -1.60 -15.80
CA LYS A 37 -0.17 -2.93 -16.43
C LYS A 37 0.12 -4.02 -15.40
N GLY A 38 -0.70 -5.06 -15.38
CA GLY A 38 -0.59 -6.20 -14.46
C GLY A 38 -1.70 -7.20 -14.71
N LYS A 39 -1.54 -8.44 -14.24
CA LYS A 39 -2.62 -9.44 -14.22
C LYS A 39 -3.12 -9.65 -12.80
N LYS A 40 -2.22 -9.68 -11.82
CA LYS A 40 -2.54 -9.91 -10.42
C LYS A 40 -2.97 -8.62 -9.74
N SER A 41 -2.20 -7.55 -9.89
CA SER A 41 -2.43 -6.28 -9.18
C SER A 41 -3.70 -5.55 -9.62
N THR A 42 -4.11 -5.74 -10.87
CA THR A 42 -5.30 -5.13 -11.48
C THR A 42 -6.45 -6.11 -11.67
N ALA A 43 -6.39 -7.29 -11.05
CA ALA A 43 -7.47 -8.27 -11.16
C ALA A 43 -8.80 -7.65 -10.69
N PRO A 44 -9.95 -8.01 -11.29
CA PRO A 44 -11.24 -7.41 -10.93
C PRO A 44 -11.56 -7.47 -9.43
N VAL A 45 -11.24 -8.60 -8.78
CA VAL A 45 -11.44 -8.77 -7.33
C VAL A 45 -10.60 -7.80 -6.49
N VAL A 46 -9.39 -7.46 -6.93
CA VAL A 46 -8.51 -6.51 -6.25
C VAL A 46 -9.03 -5.09 -6.42
N GLN A 47 -9.45 -4.75 -7.64
CA GLN A 47 -10.02 -3.44 -7.94
C GLN A 47 -11.32 -3.19 -7.18
N GLU A 48 -12.14 -4.22 -7.00
CA GLU A 48 -13.38 -4.14 -6.23
C GLU A 48 -13.10 -3.96 -4.73
N ALA A 49 -12.20 -4.75 -4.15
CA ALA A 49 -11.82 -4.59 -2.74
C ALA A 49 -11.23 -3.19 -2.45
N LEU A 50 -10.40 -2.67 -3.36
CA LEU A 50 -9.87 -1.31 -3.26
C LEU A 50 -10.96 -0.25 -3.43
N ARG A 51 -11.93 -0.46 -4.33
CA ARG A 51 -13.07 0.42 -4.53
C ARG A 51 -13.91 0.54 -3.26
N GLU A 52 -14.28 -0.59 -2.66
CA GLU A 52 -15.04 -0.63 -1.40
C GLU A 52 -14.29 0.11 -0.28
N THR A 53 -12.98 -0.11 -0.18
CA THR A 53 -12.12 0.58 0.78
C THR A 53 -12.14 2.09 0.58
N ILE A 54 -11.99 2.57 -0.67
CA ILE A 54 -12.01 4.00 -1.00
C ILE A 54 -13.39 4.60 -0.67
N ILE A 55 -14.49 3.93 -1.03
CA ILE A 55 -15.84 4.39 -0.71
C ILE A 55 -16.03 4.52 0.80
N ALA A 56 -15.61 3.52 1.58
CA ALA A 56 -15.72 3.54 3.04
C ALA A 56 -14.91 4.68 3.67
N MET A 57 -13.70 4.97 3.16
CA MET A 57 -12.87 6.07 3.64
C MET A 57 -13.42 7.46 3.30
N HIS A 58 -14.36 7.55 2.36
CA HIS A 58 -15.00 8.78 1.91
C HIS A 58 -16.49 8.84 2.29
N GLU A 59 -16.93 8.03 3.25
CA GLU A 59 -18.31 8.00 3.77
C GLU A 59 -19.38 7.80 2.67
N GLY A 60 -19.01 7.12 1.58
CA GLY A 60 -19.91 6.92 0.42
C GLY A 60 -20.06 8.11 -0.53
N ASN A 61 -19.50 9.27 -0.20
CA ASN A 61 -19.68 10.52 -0.95
C ASN A 61 -18.62 10.67 -2.06
N LEU A 62 -18.69 9.82 -3.09
CA LEU A 62 -17.81 9.90 -4.26
C LEU A 62 -18.57 9.74 -5.57
N GLU A 63 -18.33 10.65 -6.51
CA GLU A 63 -18.76 10.47 -7.88
C GLU A 63 -17.96 9.36 -8.58
N SER A 64 -18.59 8.63 -9.50
CA SER A 64 -17.98 7.48 -10.18
C SER A 64 -16.63 7.79 -10.86
N GLN A 65 -16.49 8.99 -11.42
CA GLN A 65 -15.24 9.42 -12.05
C GLN A 65 -14.13 9.66 -11.01
N GLN A 66 -14.47 10.33 -9.89
CA GLN A 66 -13.53 10.56 -8.79
C GLN A 66 -13.05 9.24 -8.19
N LEU A 67 -13.97 8.31 -7.96
CA LEU A 67 -13.66 6.97 -7.45
C LEU A 67 -12.69 6.21 -8.39
N THR A 68 -12.91 6.29 -9.70
CA THR A 68 -12.04 5.63 -10.67
C THR A 68 -10.64 6.25 -10.68
N SER A 69 -10.53 7.58 -10.65
CA SER A 69 -9.24 8.28 -10.55
C SER A 69 -8.51 7.98 -9.23
N MET A 70 -9.21 7.91 -8.10
CA MET A 70 -8.62 7.54 -6.82
C MET A 70 -8.10 6.10 -6.84
N LEU A 71 -8.89 5.17 -7.38
CA LEU A 71 -8.51 3.77 -7.53
C LEU A 71 -7.26 3.61 -8.42
N SER A 72 -7.19 4.33 -9.55
CA SER A 72 -6.02 4.29 -10.43
C SER A 72 -4.78 4.86 -9.74
N VAL A 73 -4.93 5.96 -8.99
CA VAL A 73 -3.83 6.54 -8.20
C VAL A 73 -3.35 5.56 -7.13
N GLN A 74 -4.26 4.90 -6.41
CA GLN A 74 -3.92 3.92 -5.38
C GLN A 74 -3.03 2.81 -5.96
N GLN A 75 -3.46 2.19 -7.07
CA GLN A 75 -2.66 1.15 -7.73
C GLN A 75 -1.35 1.65 -8.32
N GLN A 76 -1.27 2.91 -8.79
CA GLN A 76 0.00 3.47 -9.26
C GLN A 76 0.97 3.73 -8.11
N ARG A 77 0.47 4.10 -6.92
CA ARG A 77 1.29 4.20 -5.71
C ARG A 77 1.85 2.84 -5.32
N ASP A 78 1.02 1.81 -5.32
CA ASP A 78 1.47 0.43 -5.04
C ASP A 78 2.47 -0.07 -6.09
N ARG A 79 2.25 0.25 -7.37
CA ARG A 79 3.22 -0.04 -8.44
C ARG A 79 4.55 0.68 -8.22
N TYR A 80 4.53 1.93 -7.77
CA TYR A 80 5.73 2.69 -7.47
C TYR A 80 6.48 2.09 -6.26
N MET A 81 5.77 1.81 -5.16
CA MET A 81 6.31 1.12 -3.99
C MET A 81 6.97 -0.21 -4.35
N ALA A 82 6.30 -1.04 -5.16
CA ALA A 82 6.83 -2.32 -5.61
C ALA A 82 8.14 -2.17 -6.40
N ARG A 83 8.22 -1.20 -7.32
CA ARG A 83 9.46 -0.91 -8.08
C ARG A 83 10.58 -0.45 -7.16
N GLN A 84 10.28 0.45 -6.23
CA GLN A 84 11.26 0.94 -5.26
C GLN A 84 11.80 -0.21 -4.41
N LEU A 85 10.93 -1.08 -3.89
CA LEU A 85 11.33 -2.23 -3.09
C LEU A 85 12.16 -3.24 -3.88
N LEU A 86 11.79 -3.55 -5.13
CA LEU A 86 12.55 -4.45 -6.01
C LEU A 86 13.93 -3.88 -6.38
N SER A 87 14.07 -2.55 -6.42
CA SER A 87 15.33 -1.87 -6.77
C SER A 87 16.24 -1.58 -5.56
N ALA A 88 15.73 -1.74 -4.34
CA ALA A 88 16.44 -1.37 -3.13
C ALA A 88 17.59 -2.35 -2.82
N PRO A 89 18.70 -1.89 -2.20
CA PRO A 89 19.73 -2.78 -1.68
C PRO A 89 19.15 -3.77 -0.67
N VAL A 90 19.51 -5.05 -0.79
CA VAL A 90 19.07 -6.09 0.14
C VAL A 90 20.00 -6.19 1.35
N PRO A 91 19.48 -6.44 2.57
CA PRO A 91 18.06 -6.56 2.91
C PRO A 91 17.35 -5.19 2.90
N SER A 92 16.08 -5.17 2.47
CA SER A 92 15.25 -3.96 2.36
C SER A 92 13.94 -4.11 3.13
N LEU A 93 13.45 -3.02 3.72
CA LEU A 93 12.16 -2.95 4.43
C LEU A 93 11.30 -1.81 3.86
N LEU A 94 10.04 -2.11 3.53
CA LEU A 94 9.03 -1.12 3.20
C LEU A 94 8.09 -0.91 4.39
N ILE A 95 7.96 0.35 4.84
CA ILE A 95 6.94 0.75 5.82
C ILE A 95 5.83 1.47 5.08
N ALA A 96 4.62 0.92 5.13
CA ALA A 96 3.46 1.45 4.42
C ALA A 96 2.17 1.23 5.23
N GLY A 97 1.08 1.89 4.82
CA GLY A 97 -0.25 1.64 5.39
C GLY A 97 -0.74 0.21 5.10
N GLY A 98 -1.62 -0.31 5.95
CA GLY A 98 -2.06 -1.72 5.91
C GLY A 98 -2.57 -2.18 4.53
N TYR A 99 -3.38 -1.37 3.85
CA TYR A 99 -3.88 -1.70 2.50
C TYR A 99 -2.75 -1.82 1.46
N HIS A 100 -1.75 -0.95 1.52
CA HIS A 100 -0.58 -1.01 0.64
C HIS A 100 0.29 -2.23 0.92
N ALA A 101 0.42 -2.64 2.19
CA ALA A 101 1.21 -3.80 2.59
C ALA A 101 0.49 -5.14 2.31
N SER A 102 -0.83 -5.14 2.15
CA SER A 102 -1.64 -6.36 2.09
C SER A 102 -1.34 -7.26 0.89
N LYS A 103 -1.19 -8.57 1.14
CA LYS A 103 -0.93 -9.60 0.12
C LYS A 103 -2.04 -9.74 -0.92
N ASN A 104 -3.29 -9.47 -0.54
CA ASN A 104 -4.45 -9.63 -1.41
C ASN A 104 -4.84 -8.39 -2.23
N MET A 105 -4.20 -7.23 -2.02
CA MET A 105 -4.60 -6.01 -2.73
C MET A 105 -3.48 -4.98 -2.98
N GLY A 106 -2.35 -5.06 -2.29
CA GLY A 106 -1.32 -4.04 -2.30
C GLY A 106 -0.05 -4.44 -3.05
N VAL A 107 1.06 -3.87 -2.61
CA VAL A 107 2.43 -4.00 -3.15
C VAL A 107 2.83 -5.45 -3.50
N PRO A 108 2.54 -6.50 -2.71
CA PRO A 108 2.92 -7.87 -3.05
C PRO A 108 2.39 -8.34 -4.42
N LEU A 109 1.18 -7.93 -4.81
CA LEU A 109 0.62 -8.27 -6.12
C LEU A 109 1.33 -7.54 -7.27
N HIS A 110 1.74 -6.30 -7.01
CA HIS A 110 2.51 -5.51 -7.97
C HIS A 110 3.93 -6.07 -8.15
N MET A 111 4.55 -6.58 -7.09
CA MET A 111 5.84 -7.28 -7.17
C MET A 111 5.71 -8.55 -8.01
N GLU A 112 4.67 -9.35 -7.80
CA GLU A 112 4.43 -10.56 -8.60
C GLU A 112 4.26 -10.27 -10.10
N ASP A 113 3.58 -9.17 -10.45
CA ASP A 113 3.43 -8.74 -11.83
C ASP A 113 4.73 -8.15 -12.44
N LEU A 114 5.66 -7.66 -11.63
CA LEU A 114 6.94 -7.07 -12.10
C LEU A 114 8.08 -8.09 -12.14
N ALA A 115 8.11 -9.00 -11.18
CA ALA A 115 9.17 -9.97 -10.93
C ALA A 115 8.53 -11.23 -10.34
N THR A 116 7.99 -12.07 -11.22
CA THR A 116 7.27 -13.30 -10.85
C THR A 116 8.06 -14.18 -9.89
N GLY A 117 7.40 -14.66 -8.84
CA GLY A 117 8.00 -15.48 -7.77
C GLY A 117 8.76 -14.67 -6.73
N THR A 118 8.82 -13.34 -6.85
CA THR A 118 9.44 -12.46 -5.86
C THR A 118 8.38 -11.84 -4.97
N HIS A 119 8.35 -12.26 -3.71
CA HIS A 119 7.38 -11.77 -2.73
C HIS A 119 8.07 -11.26 -1.47
N PRO A 120 7.59 -10.15 -0.89
CA PRO A 120 8.03 -9.74 0.43
C PRO A 120 7.38 -10.64 1.50
N VAL A 121 8.02 -10.74 2.66
CA VAL A 121 7.35 -11.18 3.89
C VAL A 121 6.55 -9.99 4.43
N VAL A 122 5.27 -10.19 4.71
CA VAL A 122 4.36 -9.13 5.18
C VAL A 122 4.08 -9.28 6.67
N LEU A 123 4.48 -8.27 7.45
CA LEU A 123 4.09 -8.08 8.84
C LEU A 123 3.11 -6.91 8.93
N MET A 124 1.93 -7.15 9.50
CA MET A 124 0.95 -6.11 9.80
C MET A 124 0.89 -5.77 11.28
N LEU A 125 0.87 -4.47 11.59
CA LEU A 125 0.52 -3.96 12.91
C LEU A 125 -0.97 -3.60 12.91
N ALA A 126 -1.75 -4.14 13.83
CA ALA A 126 -3.20 -4.00 13.83
C ALA A 126 -3.78 -3.90 15.24
N GLU A 127 -4.93 -3.26 15.39
CA GLU A 127 -5.64 -3.25 16.66
C GLU A 127 -6.34 -4.59 16.90
N LYS A 128 -6.41 -5.02 18.18
CA LYS A 128 -7.19 -6.19 18.56
C LYS A 128 -8.65 -6.02 18.11
N GLY A 129 -9.17 -7.04 17.43
CA GLY A 129 -10.54 -7.06 16.90
C GLY A 129 -10.62 -6.82 15.39
N MET A 130 -9.54 -6.36 14.75
CA MET A 130 -9.47 -6.29 13.29
C MET A 130 -9.42 -7.71 12.68
N ASN A 131 -10.19 -7.92 11.62
CA ASN A 131 -10.21 -9.20 10.90
C ASN A 131 -9.06 -9.26 9.88
N ILE A 132 -7.90 -9.74 10.31
CA ILE A 132 -6.72 -9.95 9.45
C ILE A 132 -6.46 -11.44 9.32
N THR A 133 -6.54 -11.94 8.08
CA THR A 133 -6.33 -13.36 7.72
C THR A 133 -4.98 -13.57 7.03
N VAL A 134 -4.65 -14.83 6.74
CA VAL A 134 -3.45 -15.23 5.98
C VAL A 134 -3.38 -14.64 4.56
N ASP A 135 -4.52 -14.21 4.03
CA ASP A 135 -4.62 -13.54 2.73
C ASP A 135 -4.08 -12.11 2.78
N HIS A 136 -3.93 -11.54 3.98
CA HIS A 136 -3.47 -10.17 4.18
C HIS A 136 -1.98 -10.12 4.51
N ALA A 137 -1.51 -10.99 5.41
CA ALA A 137 -0.15 -10.94 5.95
C ALA A 137 0.40 -12.33 6.31
N ASP A 138 1.73 -12.44 6.42
CA ASP A 138 2.40 -13.63 6.94
C ASP A 138 2.50 -13.60 8.47
N TYR A 139 2.59 -12.40 9.03
CA TYR A 139 2.61 -12.15 10.47
C TYR A 139 1.70 -10.98 10.83
N VAL A 140 1.10 -11.05 12.01
CA VAL A 140 0.29 -9.96 12.57
C VAL A 140 0.72 -9.69 14.00
N TRP A 141 1.00 -8.43 14.31
CA TRP A 141 1.21 -7.95 15.67
C TRP A 141 -0.01 -7.15 16.09
N PHE A 142 -0.81 -7.75 16.97
CA PHE A 142 -1.96 -7.07 17.56
C PHE A 142 -1.56 -6.16 18.73
N VAL A 143 -1.94 -4.89 18.65
CA VAL A 143 -1.80 -3.91 19.74
C VAL A 143 -3.15 -3.63 20.40
N ALA A 144 -3.12 -3.15 21.64
CA ALA A 144 -4.33 -2.68 22.31
C ALA A 144 -4.92 -1.49 21.53
N PRO A 145 -6.25 -1.39 21.39
CA PRO A 145 -6.88 -0.24 20.76
C PRO A 145 -6.55 1.05 21.51
N ASP A 146 -6.35 2.13 20.78
CA ASP A 146 -6.19 3.46 21.40
C ASP A 146 -7.56 3.97 21.88
N THR A 147 -7.82 3.86 23.18
CA THR A 147 -9.10 4.28 23.79
C THR A 147 -9.35 5.80 23.72
N THR A 148 -8.38 6.59 23.26
CA THR A 148 -8.52 8.04 23.12
C THR A 148 -9.01 8.49 21.74
N LYS A 149 -9.12 7.58 20.77
CA LYS A 149 -9.66 7.83 19.43
C LYS A 149 -11.04 7.17 19.29
N ARG A 150 -12.10 7.86 19.73
CA ARG A 150 -13.48 7.57 19.36
C ARG A 150 -14.20 8.85 19.02
#